data_AF-A0A8T2N534-F1
#
_entry.id   AF-A0A8T2N534-F1
#
_cell.length_a   1.000
_cell.length_b   1.000
_cell.length_c   1.000
_cell.angle_alpha   90.00
_cell.angle_beta   90.00
_cell.angle_gamma   90.00
#
_symmetry.space_group_name_H-M   'P 1'
#
loop_
_entity.id
_entity.type
_entity.pdbx_description
1 polymer ?
#
loop_
_entity_poly.entity_id
_entity_poly.type
_entity_poly.pdbx_seq_one_letter_code
_entity_poly.pdbx_strand_id
1 'polypeptide(L)'
;MCRCLQDLGLYDDQLTVGKVLEILCAESPDPRAMACFNLDLEITFLEFFEALLGCAEVKWSSWVEVRSEGPAEREGALTGRGGADSEMDQWVDAVHCFFSGTLFPAYERRALLHREAGAERLRRAAADRIALAKAQRAARLRELCKEEEERREEEDEEEVERADAPEEDPHPSQSLAFPIPAASSTCITNPTPPHSASGTRSRR
;
A
#
# COMPACT_ATOMS: atom_id res chain seq x y z
N MET A 1 7.36 -18.10 17.20
CA MET A 1 6.49 -19.24 17.55
C MET A 1 6.64 -19.71 19.01
N CYS A 2 7.85 -20.02 19.49
CA CYS A 2 8.04 -20.56 20.86
C CYS A 2 7.42 -19.69 21.96
N ARG A 3 7.46 -18.36 21.78
CA ARG A 3 6.78 -17.43 22.69
C ARG A 3 5.26 -17.56 22.68
N CYS A 4 4.64 -17.76 21.52
CA CYS A 4 3.19 -17.98 21.43
C CYS A 4 2.78 -19.30 22.10
N LEU A 5 3.58 -20.37 21.93
CA LEU A 5 3.32 -21.65 22.58
C LEU A 5 3.53 -21.56 24.11
N GLN A 6 4.47 -20.73 24.54
CA GLN A 6 4.67 -20.41 25.95
C GLN A 6 3.49 -19.63 26.53
N ASP A 7 2.96 -18.65 25.80
CA ASP A 7 1.78 -17.87 26.21
C ASP A 7 0.51 -18.74 26.28
N LEU A 8 0.49 -19.87 25.56
CA LEU A 8 -0.57 -20.89 25.62
C LEU A 8 -0.38 -21.91 26.75
N GLY A 9 0.71 -21.83 27.52
CA GLY A 9 0.97 -22.74 28.64
C GLY A 9 1.17 -24.20 28.21
N LEU A 10 1.62 -24.43 26.97
CA LEU A 10 1.72 -25.77 26.39
C LEU A 10 2.89 -26.60 26.97
N TYR A 11 3.96 -25.94 27.41
CA TYR A 11 5.16 -26.64 27.87
C TYR A 11 4.94 -27.36 29.21
N ASP A 12 5.14 -28.66 29.21
CA ASP A 12 5.18 -29.52 30.39
C ASP A 12 6.32 -30.56 30.27
N ASP A 13 6.38 -31.52 31.19
CA ASP A 13 7.44 -32.54 31.23
C ASP A 13 7.44 -33.43 29.96
N GLN A 14 6.31 -33.54 29.26
CA GLN A 14 6.17 -34.33 28.03
C GLN A 14 6.35 -33.46 26.78
N LEU A 15 5.78 -32.26 26.78
CA LEU A 15 5.79 -31.33 25.67
C LEU A 15 6.92 -30.32 25.81
N THR A 16 8.16 -30.81 25.72
CA THR A 16 9.35 -29.95 25.75
C THR A 16 9.53 -29.16 24.44
N VAL A 17 10.35 -28.10 24.46
CA VAL A 17 10.74 -27.36 23.25
C VAL A 17 11.30 -28.29 22.17
N GLY A 18 12.06 -29.31 22.56
CA GLY A 18 12.57 -30.33 21.64
C GLY A 18 11.44 -31.13 20.97
N LYS A 19 10.42 -31.53 21.74
CA LYS A 19 9.26 -32.28 21.23
C LYS A 19 8.41 -31.43 20.28
N VAL A 20 8.24 -30.15 20.58
CA VAL A 20 7.56 -29.19 19.68
C VAL A 20 8.30 -29.06 18.36
N LEU A 21 9.63 -28.94 18.39
CA LEU A 21 10.44 -28.89 17.17
C LEU A 21 10.36 -30.20 16.38
N GLU A 22 10.30 -31.35 17.07
CA GLU A 22 10.10 -32.66 16.45
C GLU A 22 8.74 -32.75 15.73
N ILE A 23 7.65 -32.32 16.39
CA ILE A 23 6.30 -32.27 15.81
C ILE A 23 6.29 -31.39 14.55
N LEU A 24 6.90 -30.21 14.63
CA LEU A 24 7.00 -29.28 13.51
C LEU A 24 7.81 -29.85 12.33
N CYS A 25 8.80 -30.69 12.60
CA CYS A 25 9.65 -31.29 11.57
C CYS A 25 9.09 -32.61 11.02
N ALA A 26 8.07 -33.19 11.66
CA ALA A 26 7.58 -34.54 11.34
C ALA A 26 6.98 -34.65 9.92
N GLU A 27 6.44 -33.56 9.38
CA GLU A 27 5.81 -33.55 8.05
C GLU A 27 6.76 -33.12 6.92
N SER A 28 7.97 -32.66 7.24
CA SER A 28 8.99 -32.29 6.25
C SER A 28 10.18 -33.27 6.30
N PRO A 29 10.22 -34.31 5.45
CA PRO A 29 11.30 -35.30 5.47
C PRO A 29 12.65 -34.79 4.95
N ASP A 30 12.79 -33.49 4.61
CA ASP A 30 14.05 -32.93 4.16
C ASP A 30 14.99 -32.64 5.35
N PRO A 31 16.15 -33.30 5.46
CA PRO A 31 17.14 -33.01 6.50
C PRO A 31 17.68 -31.57 6.45
N ARG A 32 17.50 -30.85 5.34
CA ARG A 32 17.83 -29.42 5.23
C ARG A 32 16.73 -28.51 5.77
N ALA A 33 15.49 -28.98 5.89
CA ALA A 33 14.40 -28.24 6.53
C ALA A 33 14.67 -28.07 8.03
N MET A 34 15.27 -29.08 8.68
CA MET A 34 15.68 -29.01 10.09
C MET A 34 16.70 -27.91 10.40
N ALA A 35 17.53 -27.51 9.43
CA ALA A 35 18.50 -26.43 9.60
C ALA A 35 17.95 -25.04 9.22
N CYS A 36 16.74 -24.97 8.66
CA CYS A 36 16.22 -23.80 7.97
C CYS A 36 14.81 -23.37 8.38
N PHE A 37 14.22 -23.93 9.44
CA PHE A 37 13.10 -23.26 10.11
C PHE A 37 13.64 -21.99 10.75
N ASN A 38 13.74 -20.93 9.94
CA ASN A 38 13.64 -19.60 10.46
C ASN A 38 12.24 -19.52 11.05
N LEU A 39 12.08 -19.86 12.33
CA LEU A 39 10.84 -19.62 13.07
C LEU A 39 10.48 -18.12 13.09
N ASP A 40 11.41 -17.28 12.65
CA ASP A 40 11.28 -15.84 12.39
C ASP A 40 10.88 -15.52 10.92
N LEU A 41 11.05 -16.45 9.96
CA LEU A 41 10.70 -16.30 8.54
C LEU A 41 9.39 -17.08 8.25
N GLU A 42 8.28 -16.40 8.50
CA GLU A 42 6.93 -16.70 8.01
C GLU A 42 6.48 -18.17 8.12
N ILE A 43 6.39 -18.69 9.35
CA ILE A 43 5.54 -19.86 9.64
C ILE A 43 4.11 -19.57 9.16
N THR A 44 3.56 -20.47 8.34
CA THR A 44 2.20 -20.34 7.85
C THR A 44 1.20 -20.61 8.96
N PHE A 45 -0.03 -20.13 8.77
CA PHE A 45 -1.11 -20.41 9.71
C PHE A 45 -1.34 -21.93 9.85
N LEU A 46 -1.32 -22.69 8.74
CA LEU A 46 -1.53 -24.13 8.78
C LEU A 46 -0.45 -24.85 9.58
N GLU A 47 0.83 -24.55 9.33
CA GLU A 47 1.95 -25.16 10.09
C GLU A 47 1.86 -24.86 11.59
N PHE A 48 1.42 -23.65 11.96
CA PHE A 48 1.17 -23.31 13.36
C PHE A 48 0.00 -24.12 13.95
N PHE A 49 -1.09 -24.32 13.21
CA PHE A 49 -2.24 -25.10 13.66
C PHE A 49 -1.94 -26.59 13.77
N GLU A 50 -1.22 -27.15 12.80
CA GLU A 50 -0.76 -28.53 12.83
C GLU A 50 0.16 -28.77 14.03
N ALA A 51 1.06 -27.84 14.32
CA ALA A 51 1.88 -27.91 15.52
C ALA A 51 1.04 -27.89 16.80
N LEU A 52 0.04 -27.00 16.89
CA LEU A 52 -0.88 -26.97 18.03
C LEU A 52 -1.65 -28.29 18.17
N LEU A 53 -2.10 -28.88 17.05
CA LEU A 53 -2.83 -30.13 17.05
C LEU A 53 -1.93 -31.32 17.43
N GLY A 54 -0.71 -31.39 16.93
CA GLY A 54 0.27 -32.40 17.32
C GLY A 54 0.66 -32.27 18.80
N CYS A 55 0.72 -31.06 19.34
CA CYS A 55 0.89 -30.85 20.78
C CYS A 55 -0.30 -31.40 21.58
N ALA A 56 -1.52 -31.16 21.11
CA ALA A 56 -2.72 -31.70 21.71
C ALA A 56 -2.75 -33.23 21.67
N GLU A 57 -2.25 -33.85 20.59
CA GLU A 57 -2.17 -35.30 20.44
C GLU A 57 -1.17 -35.94 21.42
N VAL A 58 0.00 -35.33 21.62
CA VAL A 58 0.97 -35.76 22.65
C VAL A 58 0.36 -35.65 24.04
N LYS A 59 -0.31 -34.53 24.30
CA LYS A 59 -1.00 -34.31 25.58
C LYS A 59 -2.14 -35.32 25.76
N TRP A 60 -2.94 -35.60 24.73
CA TRP A 60 -4.04 -36.58 24.78
C TRP A 60 -3.56 -38.03 24.96
N SER A 61 -2.44 -38.40 24.34
CA SER A 61 -1.89 -39.76 24.43
C SER A 61 -1.40 -40.08 25.84
N SER A 62 -0.75 -39.12 26.50
CA SER A 62 -0.37 -39.23 27.93
C SER A 62 -1.58 -39.49 28.84
N TRP A 63 -2.78 -39.13 28.42
CA TRP A 63 -4.00 -39.23 29.23
C TRP A 63 -4.74 -40.55 29.06
N VAL A 64 -4.66 -41.14 27.87
CA VAL A 64 -5.24 -42.46 27.60
C VAL A 64 -4.41 -43.56 28.27
N GLU A 65 -3.09 -43.40 28.32
CA GLU A 65 -2.17 -44.37 28.93
C GLU A 65 -2.38 -44.50 30.45
N VAL A 66 -2.64 -43.39 31.15
CA VAL A 66 -2.98 -43.36 32.59
C VAL A 66 -4.34 -44.03 32.90
N ARG A 67 -5.23 -44.18 31.92
CA ARG A 67 -6.54 -44.85 32.10
C ARG A 67 -6.51 -46.35 31.80
N SER A 68 -5.40 -46.87 31.25
CA SER A 68 -5.29 -48.27 30.82
C SER A 68 -4.64 -49.22 31.84
N GLU A 69 -4.03 -48.69 32.90
CA GLU A 69 -3.47 -49.52 33.99
C GLU A 69 -4.26 -49.35 35.29
N GLY A 70 -5.20 -50.26 35.56
CA GLY A 70 -5.94 -50.31 36.82
C GLY A 70 -6.88 -51.52 36.94
N PRO A 71 -6.69 -52.43 37.92
CA PRO A 71 -7.30 -53.76 37.95
C PRO A 71 -8.74 -53.76 38.48
N ALA A 72 -9.43 -54.87 38.21
CA ALA A 72 -10.78 -55.16 38.67
C ALA A 72 -10.94 -55.05 40.21
N GLU A 73 -12.13 -54.59 40.59
CA GLU A 73 -12.76 -54.62 41.93
C GLU A 73 -12.30 -53.57 42.97
N ARG A 74 -13.15 -52.56 43.20
CA ARG A 74 -14.07 -52.51 44.35
C ARG A 74 -14.88 -51.20 44.36
N GLU A 75 -16.17 -51.35 44.68
CA GLU A 75 -17.13 -50.27 44.91
C GLU A 75 -16.67 -49.28 45.99
N GLY A 76 -16.95 -48.00 45.76
CA GLY A 76 -17.12 -46.98 46.80
C GLY A 76 -16.02 -45.92 46.89
N ALA A 77 -16.07 -44.90 46.02
CA ALA A 77 -15.70 -43.51 46.34
C ALA A 77 -15.92 -42.60 45.12
N LEU A 78 -17.05 -41.88 45.12
CA LEU A 78 -17.35 -40.78 44.21
C LEU A 78 -16.59 -39.52 44.64
N THR A 79 -15.29 -39.42 44.34
CA THR A 79 -14.57 -38.13 44.33
C THR A 79 -13.26 -38.30 43.58
N GLY A 80 -13.05 -37.53 42.50
CA GLY A 80 -11.70 -37.31 41.94
C GLY A 80 -11.51 -37.57 40.45
N ARG A 81 -12.54 -37.49 39.60
CA ARG A 81 -12.40 -37.62 38.14
C ARG A 81 -12.58 -36.31 37.35
N GLY A 82 -12.59 -35.17 38.04
CA GLY A 82 -12.90 -33.87 37.44
C GLY A 82 -11.69 -32.97 37.16
N GLY A 83 -10.51 -33.27 37.69
CA GLY A 83 -9.34 -32.40 37.48
C GLY A 83 -8.78 -32.51 36.06
N ALA A 84 -9.00 -33.66 35.43
CA ALA A 84 -8.41 -34.01 34.18
C ALA A 84 -9.18 -33.34 33.01
N ASP A 85 -10.47 -33.63 32.87
CA ASP A 85 -11.29 -33.04 31.79
C ASP A 85 -11.23 -31.49 31.85
N SER A 86 -11.09 -30.92 33.05
CA SER A 86 -10.89 -29.48 33.25
C SER A 86 -9.55 -28.91 32.77
N GLU A 87 -8.45 -29.67 32.72
CA GLU A 87 -7.17 -29.17 32.19
C GLU A 87 -7.23 -29.03 30.68
N MET A 88 -7.84 -29.99 29.99
CA MET A 88 -8.11 -29.92 28.56
C MET A 88 -9.05 -28.75 28.25
N ASP A 89 -10.15 -28.60 28.99
CA ASP A 89 -11.06 -27.48 28.82
C ASP A 89 -10.34 -26.14 29.01
N GLN A 90 -9.48 -26.02 30.04
CA GLN A 90 -8.63 -24.84 30.25
C GLN A 90 -7.67 -24.58 29.09
N TRP A 91 -7.09 -25.62 28.50
CA TRP A 91 -6.22 -25.50 27.34
C TRP A 91 -6.98 -25.05 26.10
N VAL A 92 -8.15 -25.66 25.82
CA VAL A 92 -9.04 -25.26 24.72
C VAL A 92 -9.47 -23.80 24.88
N ASP A 93 -9.82 -23.40 26.10
CA ASP A 93 -10.17 -22.02 26.43
C ASP A 93 -8.99 -21.06 26.22
N ALA A 94 -7.77 -21.44 26.61
CA ALA A 94 -6.56 -20.65 26.41
C ALA A 94 -6.26 -20.46 24.92
N VAL A 95 -6.37 -21.53 24.14
CA VAL A 95 -6.20 -21.53 22.68
C VAL A 95 -7.25 -20.63 22.03
N HIS A 96 -8.52 -20.77 22.40
CA HIS A 96 -9.60 -19.92 21.90
C HIS A 96 -9.36 -18.44 22.24
N CYS A 97 -9.00 -18.13 23.49
CA CYS A 97 -8.69 -16.77 23.92
C CYS A 97 -7.52 -16.17 23.13
N PHE A 98 -6.49 -16.95 22.84
CA PHE A 98 -5.37 -16.50 22.02
C PHE A 98 -5.79 -16.17 20.59
N PHE A 99 -6.55 -17.04 19.94
CA PHE A 99 -7.01 -16.82 18.57
C PHE A 99 -7.92 -15.60 18.45
N SER A 100 -8.92 -15.51 19.32
CA SER A 100 -9.91 -14.43 19.29
C SER A 100 -9.36 -13.11 19.82
N GLY A 101 -8.50 -13.15 20.84
CA GLY A 101 -7.99 -11.95 21.52
C GLY A 101 -6.71 -11.38 20.91
N THR A 102 -5.86 -12.23 20.34
CA THR A 102 -4.51 -11.83 19.91
C THR A 102 -4.31 -12.05 18.42
N LEU A 103 -4.50 -13.28 17.94
CA LEU A 103 -4.10 -13.63 16.57
C LEU A 103 -4.97 -12.98 15.50
N PHE A 104 -6.30 -13.12 15.58
CA PHE A 104 -7.18 -12.53 14.57
C PHE A 104 -7.12 -11.01 14.55
N PRO A 105 -7.16 -10.29 15.70
CA PRO A 105 -6.99 -8.83 15.69
C PRO A 105 -5.63 -8.37 15.13
N ALA A 106 -4.55 -9.12 15.39
CA ALA A 106 -3.23 -8.80 14.83
C ALA A 106 -3.19 -9.03 13.30
N TYR A 107 -3.80 -10.12 12.82
CA TYR A 107 -3.93 -10.41 11.39
C TYR A 107 -4.72 -9.34 10.66
N GLU A 108 -5.89 -8.95 11.19
CA GLU A 108 -6.72 -7.88 10.62
C GLU A 108 -5.95 -6.55 10.52
N ARG A 109 -5.20 -6.21 11.58
CA ARG A 109 -4.34 -5.03 11.60
C ARG A 109 -3.25 -5.09 10.54
N ARG A 110 -2.56 -6.24 10.39
CA ARG A 110 -1.55 -6.44 9.35
C ARG A 110 -2.15 -6.30 7.94
N ALA A 111 -3.31 -6.90 7.70
CA ALA A 111 -4.01 -6.81 6.43
C ALA A 111 -4.41 -5.37 6.09
N LEU A 112 -4.92 -4.62 7.09
CA LEU A 112 -5.23 -3.20 6.95
C LEU A 112 -3.98 -2.38 6.58
N LEU A 113 -2.87 -2.59 7.29
CA LEU A 113 -1.61 -1.87 7.06
C LEU A 113 -1.06 -2.12 5.65
N HIS A 114 -1.10 -3.35 5.15
CA HIS A 114 -0.68 -3.65 3.77
C HIS A 114 -1.53 -2.91 2.73
N ARG A 115 -2.86 -2.91 2.91
CA ARG A 115 -3.77 -2.18 2.03
C ARG A 115 -3.48 -0.67 2.07
N GLU A 116 -3.31 -0.11 3.25
CA GLU A 116 -3.07 1.32 3.43
C GLU A 116 -1.71 1.74 2.87
N ALA A 117 -0.66 0.95 3.09
CA ALA A 117 0.65 1.17 2.49
C ALA A 117 0.58 1.15 0.95
N GLY A 118 -0.19 0.23 0.37
CA GLY A 118 -0.44 0.19 -1.08
C GLY A 118 -1.16 1.44 -1.58
N ALA A 119 -2.21 1.87 -0.89
CA ALA A 119 -2.96 3.08 -1.22
C ALA A 119 -2.08 4.35 -1.11
N GLU A 120 -1.28 4.45 -0.06
CA GLU A 120 -0.37 5.58 0.16
C GLU A 120 0.69 5.68 -0.93
N ARG A 121 1.26 4.55 -1.37
CA ARG A 121 2.17 4.52 -2.52
C ARG A 121 1.52 5.08 -3.79
N LEU A 122 0.25 4.73 -4.03
CA LEU A 122 -0.49 5.24 -5.19
C LEU A 122 -0.74 6.76 -5.07
N ARG A 123 -1.09 7.24 -3.86
CA ARG A 123 -1.23 8.68 -3.59
C ARG A 123 0.06 9.44 -3.87
N ARG A 124 1.20 8.94 -3.38
CA ARG A 124 2.52 9.53 -3.62
C ARG A 124 2.85 9.58 -5.10
N ALA A 125 2.68 8.47 -5.82
CA ALA A 125 2.91 8.43 -7.26
C ALA A 125 2.04 9.44 -8.04
N ALA A 126 0.79 9.63 -7.64
CA ALA A 126 -0.08 10.65 -8.24
C ALA A 126 0.42 12.08 -7.95
N ALA A 127 0.82 12.35 -6.70
CA ALA A 127 1.37 13.64 -6.30
C ALA A 127 2.67 13.95 -7.07
N ASP A 128 3.56 12.98 -7.22
CA ASP A 128 4.82 13.13 -7.96
C ASP A 128 4.56 13.47 -9.44
N ARG A 129 3.59 12.81 -10.07
CA ARG A 129 3.21 13.12 -11.46
C ARG A 129 2.67 14.53 -11.61
N ILE A 130 1.86 14.99 -10.66
CA ILE A 130 1.34 16.36 -10.66
C ILE A 130 2.48 17.36 -10.43
N ALA A 131 3.37 17.08 -9.47
CA ALA A 131 4.52 17.93 -9.17
C ALA A 131 5.45 18.05 -10.38
N LEU A 132 5.75 16.93 -11.06
CA LEU A 132 6.55 16.93 -12.28
C LEU A 132 5.92 17.75 -13.38
N ALA A 133 4.61 17.58 -13.63
CA ALA A 133 3.90 18.35 -14.63
C ALA A 133 3.87 19.86 -14.30
N LYS A 134 3.76 20.22 -13.02
CA LYS A 134 3.85 21.62 -12.57
C LYS A 134 5.25 22.18 -12.76
N ALA A 135 6.29 21.42 -12.41
CA ALA A 135 7.68 21.82 -12.59
C ALA A 135 8.02 22.04 -14.06
N GLN A 136 7.57 21.16 -14.95
CA GLN A 136 7.76 21.32 -16.40
C GLN A 136 7.08 22.57 -16.96
N ARG A 137 5.85 22.86 -16.54
CA ARG A 137 5.15 24.08 -16.94
C ARG A 137 5.85 25.33 -16.41
N ALA A 138 6.30 25.31 -15.16
CA ALA A 138 7.04 26.41 -14.57
C ALA A 138 8.38 26.66 -15.28
N ALA A 139 9.11 25.60 -15.65
CA ALA A 139 10.34 25.71 -16.42
C ALA A 139 10.08 26.35 -17.79
N ARG A 140 9.06 25.89 -18.52
CA ARG A 140 8.68 26.48 -19.81
C ARG A 140 8.32 27.96 -19.68
N LEU A 141 7.58 28.34 -18.64
CA LEU A 141 7.24 29.74 -18.40
C LEU A 141 8.48 30.58 -18.11
N ARG A 142 9.45 30.04 -17.36
CA ARG A 142 10.71 30.74 -17.07
C ARG A 142 11.53 31.00 -18.34
N GLU A 143 11.59 30.04 -19.26
CA GLU A 143 12.29 30.25 -20.53
C GLU A 143 11.61 31.34 -21.37
N LEU A 144 10.27 31.34 -21.46
CA LEU A 144 9.53 32.41 -22.15
C LEU A 144 9.76 33.79 -21.51
N CYS A 145 9.82 33.88 -20.18
CA CYS A 145 10.11 35.13 -19.49
C CYS A 145 11.54 35.62 -19.79
N LYS A 146 12.53 34.73 -19.82
CA LYS A 146 13.92 35.08 -20.17
C LYS A 146 14.02 35.58 -21.61
N GLU A 147 13.39 34.88 -22.55
CA GLU A 147 13.36 35.31 -23.97
C GLU A 147 12.67 36.68 -24.14
N GLU A 148 11.65 36.98 -23.34
CA GLU A 148 11.00 38.30 -23.36
C GLU A 148 11.89 39.40 -22.76
N GLU A 149 12.59 39.09 -21.67
CA GLU A 149 13.55 39.97 -21.01
C GLU A 149 14.72 40.30 -21.93
N GLU A 150 15.34 39.29 -22.56
CA GLU A 150 16.41 39.46 -23.55
C GLU A 150 15.95 40.34 -24.73
N ARG A 151 14.74 40.14 -25.24
CA ARG A 151 14.21 41.00 -26.33
C ARG A 151 14.00 42.45 -25.90
N ARG A 152 13.58 42.70 -24.65
CA ARG A 152 13.44 44.07 -24.13
C ARG A 152 14.81 44.74 -23.98
N GLU A 153 15.81 43.99 -23.50
CA GLU A 153 17.19 44.49 -23.41
C GLU A 153 17.76 44.81 -24.79
N GLU A 154 17.55 43.95 -25.79
CA GLU A 154 17.95 44.22 -27.19
C GLU A 154 17.24 45.47 -27.76
N GLU A 155 15.92 45.60 -27.52
CA GLU A 155 15.14 46.79 -27.94
C GLU A 155 15.66 48.09 -27.27
N ASP A 156 15.97 48.04 -25.97
CA ASP A 156 16.53 49.17 -25.23
C ASP A 156 17.96 49.52 -25.72
N GLU A 157 18.80 48.52 -26.04
CA GLU A 157 20.13 48.72 -26.62
C GLU A 157 20.05 49.34 -28.04
N GLU A 158 19.13 48.87 -28.89
CA GLU A 158 18.89 49.46 -30.21
C GLU A 158 18.35 50.90 -30.12
N GLU A 159 17.52 51.22 -29.13
CA GLU A 159 17.02 52.59 -28.91
C GLU A 159 18.15 53.54 -28.50
N VAL A 160 19.05 53.09 -27.62
CA VAL A 160 20.25 53.86 -27.22
C VAL A 160 21.17 54.07 -28.43
N GLU A 161 21.39 53.07 -29.28
CA GLU A 161 22.20 53.21 -30.51
C GLU A 161 21.57 54.22 -31.50
N ARG A 162 20.24 54.19 -31.68
CA ARG A 162 19.53 55.16 -32.53
C ARG A 162 19.57 56.60 -31.99
N ALA A 163 19.65 56.78 -30.68
CA ALA A 163 19.75 58.09 -30.05
C ALA A 163 21.15 58.73 -30.20
N ASP A 164 22.21 57.93 -30.38
CA ASP A 164 23.60 58.38 -30.63
C ASP A 164 23.96 58.44 -32.14
N ALA A 165 23.04 58.07 -33.04
CA ALA A 165 23.23 58.20 -34.47
C ALA A 165 23.30 59.69 -34.88
N PRO A 166 24.32 60.13 -35.64
CA PRO A 166 24.44 61.53 -36.05
C PRO A 166 23.24 61.93 -36.92
N GLU A 167 22.57 63.02 -36.50
CA GLU A 167 21.43 63.64 -37.17
C GLU A 167 21.85 64.09 -38.58
N GLU A 168 21.53 63.29 -39.61
CA GLU A 168 21.66 63.72 -41.01
C GLU A 168 20.51 64.69 -41.34
N ASP A 169 20.88 65.94 -41.65
CA ASP A 169 20.02 67.07 -42.01
C ASP A 169 18.91 66.70 -43.02
N PRO A 170 17.62 67.00 -42.74
CA PRO A 170 16.56 66.85 -43.73
C PRO A 170 16.49 68.08 -44.63
N HIS A 171 17.04 67.98 -45.85
CA HIS A 171 16.84 69.00 -46.89
C HIS A 171 15.44 68.87 -47.52
N PRO A 172 14.62 69.94 -47.63
CA PRO A 172 13.27 69.87 -48.16
C PRO A 172 13.24 70.17 -49.67
N SER A 173 12.68 69.27 -50.48
CA SER A 173 12.14 69.51 -51.83
C SER A 173 11.45 68.23 -52.31
N GLN A 174 10.28 68.19 -52.94
CA GLN A 174 9.30 69.18 -53.39
C GLN A 174 7.99 68.42 -53.67
N SER A 175 6.88 69.11 -53.45
CA SER A 175 5.50 68.72 -53.79
C SER A 175 5.30 68.44 -55.28
N LEU A 176 4.45 67.46 -55.64
CA LEU A 176 3.52 67.55 -56.77
C LEU A 176 2.38 66.49 -56.70
N ALA A 177 1.17 67.01 -56.47
CA ALA A 177 -0.15 66.61 -57.01
C ALA A 177 -0.76 65.20 -56.78
N PHE A 178 -1.92 65.20 -56.09
CA PHE A 178 -2.97 64.18 -56.13
C PHE A 178 -3.64 64.07 -57.52
N PRO A 179 -4.31 62.95 -57.85
CA PRO A 179 -5.76 62.91 -57.60
C PRO A 179 -6.29 61.61 -56.96
N ILE A 180 -7.35 61.79 -56.17
CA ILE A 180 -8.25 60.76 -55.60
C ILE A 180 -9.09 60.16 -56.73
N PRO A 181 -9.51 58.88 -56.67
CA PRO A 181 -10.96 58.69 -56.52
C PRO A 181 -11.40 57.51 -55.63
N ALA A 182 -12.51 57.80 -54.96
CA ALA A 182 -13.68 56.95 -54.70
C ALA A 182 -13.58 55.76 -53.72
N ALA A 183 -14.33 55.98 -52.63
CA ALA A 183 -14.81 54.96 -51.73
C ALA A 183 -15.60 53.86 -52.45
N SER A 184 -15.38 52.62 -52.00
CA SER A 184 -16.41 51.58 -52.01
C SER A 184 -16.44 50.96 -50.62
N SER A 185 -17.42 51.41 -49.83
CA SER A 185 -18.01 50.63 -48.75
C SER A 185 -18.42 49.27 -49.28
N THR A 186 -18.07 48.17 -48.62
CA THR A 186 -18.99 47.02 -48.46
C THR A 186 -18.63 46.25 -47.19
N CYS A 187 -19.71 45.75 -46.60
CA CYS A 187 -19.98 45.33 -45.24
C CYS A 187 -19.23 44.12 -44.68
N ILE A 188 -19.06 44.22 -43.36
CA ILE A 188 -19.00 43.15 -42.36
C ILE A 188 -20.09 42.10 -42.64
N THR A 189 -19.72 40.82 -42.71
CA THR A 189 -20.60 39.72 -42.26
C THR A 189 -19.76 38.58 -41.66
N ASN A 190 -19.83 38.48 -40.33
CA ASN A 190 -19.57 37.25 -39.58
C ASN A 190 -20.68 36.24 -39.88
N PRO A 191 -20.38 34.93 -39.90
CA PRO A 191 -21.35 33.94 -39.47
C PRO A 191 -20.90 33.22 -38.19
N THR A 192 -21.67 33.44 -37.13
CA THR A 192 -21.79 32.66 -35.91
C THR A 192 -22.24 31.22 -36.23
N PRO A 193 -21.84 30.20 -35.43
CA PRO A 193 -22.20 28.80 -35.65
C PRO A 193 -23.64 28.50 -35.20
N PRO A 194 -24.36 27.55 -35.85
CA PRO A 194 -25.62 27.05 -35.32
C PRO A 194 -25.41 25.84 -34.39
N HIS A 195 -25.84 26.05 -33.14
CA HIS A 195 -26.74 25.21 -32.36
C HIS A 195 -26.62 23.67 -32.40
N SER A 196 -26.28 23.13 -31.23
CA SER A 196 -27.11 22.22 -30.44
C SER A 196 -27.99 21.19 -31.18
N ALA A 197 -27.61 19.92 -31.05
CA ALA A 197 -28.56 18.80 -31.10
C ALA A 197 -28.51 18.01 -29.78
N SER A 198 -29.55 18.23 -28.99
CA SER A 198 -30.00 17.37 -27.90
C SER A 198 -30.36 15.98 -28.44
N GLY A 199 -29.94 14.93 -27.75
CA GLY A 199 -30.28 13.54 -28.05
C GLY A 199 -30.30 12.68 -26.78
N THR A 200 -31.34 12.84 -25.97
CA THR A 200 -31.76 11.90 -24.92
C THR A 200 -32.38 10.63 -25.51
N ARG A 201 -31.89 9.43 -25.14
CA ARG A 201 -32.68 8.16 -25.01
C ARG A 201 -31.76 7.05 -24.48
N SER A 202 -31.84 6.59 -23.23
CA SER A 202 -32.86 5.74 -22.56
C SER A 202 -32.88 4.27 -23.00
N ARG A 203 -32.57 3.40 -22.02
CA ARG A 203 -32.90 1.96 -21.84
C ARG A 203 -32.23 0.99 -22.83
N ARG A 204 -31.66 -0.14 -22.37
CA ARG A 204 -32.26 -1.16 -21.50
C ARG A 204 -31.20 -1.99 -20.79
#